data_AF-A0A0Q4D4K3-F1
#
_entry.id   AF-A0A0Q4D4K3-F1
#
_cell.length_a   1.000
_cell.length_b   1.000
_cell.length_c   1.000
_cell.angle_alpha   90.00
_cell.angle_beta   90.00
_cell.angle_gamma   90.00
#
_symmetry.space_group_name_H-M   'P 1'
#
loop_
_entity.id
_entity.type
_entity.pdbx_description
1 polymer ?
#
loop_
_entity_poly.entity_id
_entity_poly.type
_entity_poly.pdbx_seq_one_letter_code
_entity_poly.pdbx_strand_id
1 'polypeptide(L)'
;MENTSICLSDNLKSYFENKFILKETHKELFREDSSAMYWEQFLEKSSGETFEIIRKFYPQLYFQIEYGIDKSQDYINLVLKGKPLTDLKITLNLNAPKEISVKIYNSVYGKIPVIIIPDEEDFRTVIQSLLHKNNPVPVSLAMGAVLIKGINNWSRIHDLKNNWLKNNPFGDWNSEFSLNIIPNHTLYKDRIIILSTKPYSNVSADKLGISEKDWNLFSLSIRLEHECTHLYTLKKYGCASNNLHDELIADYIGITKTYGSYNKVWMLQFMGLEEYPKYRTGARLENYFPKSEFSEKDFKELIFYIKNAIENISAFDTIVGKIKSPADQICRIQSLCETNLIQLSSENELNLITERYNRLYAQNENN
;
A
#
# COMPACT_ATOMS: atom_id res chain seq x y z
N MET A 1 -6.08 -7.06 -42.61
CA MET A 1 -6.99 -7.28 -41.46
C MET A 1 -7.21 -5.93 -40.83
N GLU A 2 -8.48 -5.56 -40.66
CA GLU A 2 -8.95 -4.19 -40.52
C GLU A 2 -8.37 -3.46 -39.31
N ASN A 3 -7.81 -2.29 -39.58
CA ASN A 3 -7.34 -1.34 -38.60
C ASN A 3 -8.58 -0.60 -38.05
N THR A 4 -9.36 -1.26 -37.20
CA THR A 4 -10.46 -0.63 -36.49
C THR A 4 -9.88 0.28 -35.42
N SER A 5 -9.61 1.54 -35.79
CA SER A 5 -9.52 2.64 -34.84
C SER A 5 -10.90 2.84 -34.22
N ILE A 6 -11.21 2.02 -33.21
CA ILE A 6 -12.43 2.14 -32.43
C ILE A 6 -12.26 3.39 -31.57
N CYS A 7 -13.05 4.42 -31.87
CA CYS A 7 -13.10 5.62 -31.03
C CYS A 7 -13.54 5.19 -29.62
N LEU A 8 -12.63 5.28 -28.66
CA LEU A 8 -12.90 5.03 -27.24
C LEU A 8 -14.09 5.88 -26.78
N SER A 9 -14.94 5.33 -25.92
CA SER A 9 -15.96 6.13 -25.25
C SER A 9 -15.30 7.21 -24.39
N ASP A 10 -16.00 8.32 -24.14
CA ASP A 10 -15.45 9.42 -23.35
C ASP A 10 -15.17 9.01 -21.89
N ASN A 11 -16.00 8.11 -21.35
CA ASN A 11 -15.75 7.49 -20.04
C ASN A 11 -14.42 6.73 -20.03
N LEU A 12 -14.15 5.93 -21.06
CA LEU A 12 -12.92 5.13 -21.14
C LEU A 12 -11.68 6.00 -21.41
N LYS A 13 -11.83 7.07 -22.20
CA LYS A 13 -10.78 8.09 -22.35
C LYS A 13 -10.44 8.73 -21.01
N SER A 14 -11.44 9.16 -20.24
CA SER A 14 -11.23 9.77 -18.92
C SER A 14 -10.59 8.80 -17.92
N TYR A 15 -10.98 7.53 -17.98
CA TYR A 15 -10.37 6.45 -17.19
C TYR A 15 -8.89 6.25 -17.51
N PHE A 16 -8.50 6.39 -18.78
CA PHE A 16 -7.13 6.24 -19.26
C PHE A 16 -6.25 7.49 -19.13
N GLU A 17 -6.81 8.63 -18.69
CA GLU A 17 -6.02 9.82 -18.43
C GLU A 17 -4.93 9.54 -17.40
N ASN A 18 -3.72 9.98 -17.73
CA ASN A 18 -2.60 9.85 -16.80
C ASN A 18 -2.82 10.74 -15.57
N LYS A 19 -2.86 10.12 -14.39
CA LYS A 19 -3.03 10.80 -13.10
C LYS A 19 -1.68 11.17 -12.45
N PHE A 20 -0.55 10.69 -12.97
CA PHE A 20 0.79 11.00 -12.48
C PHE A 20 1.33 12.31 -13.06
N ILE A 21 0.77 13.43 -12.60
CA ILE A 21 1.18 14.76 -13.01
C ILE A 21 2.05 15.38 -11.91
N LEU A 22 3.30 15.71 -12.23
CA LEU A 22 4.17 16.46 -11.32
C LEU A 22 3.60 17.87 -11.13
N LYS A 23 3.16 18.20 -9.92
CA LYS A 23 2.81 19.58 -9.53
C LYS A 23 3.89 20.14 -8.61
N GLU A 24 4.28 21.39 -8.83
CA GLU A 24 5.32 22.06 -8.03
C GLU A 24 5.03 22.07 -6.52
N THR A 25 3.74 22.10 -6.16
CA THR A 25 3.26 22.11 -4.77
C THR A 25 3.49 20.80 -4.00
N HIS A 26 3.85 19.70 -4.66
CA HIS A 26 4.07 18.41 -3.98
C HIS A 26 5.45 18.29 -3.31
N LYS A 27 6.39 19.21 -3.60
CA LYS A 27 7.74 19.19 -3.01
C LYS A 27 7.74 19.43 -1.49
N GLU A 28 6.75 20.11 -0.93
CA GLU A 28 6.71 20.48 0.50
C GLU A 28 6.02 19.46 1.42
N LEU A 29 5.35 18.44 0.87
CA LEU A 29 4.44 17.56 1.62
C LEU A 29 5.11 16.39 2.35
N PHE A 30 6.39 16.12 2.11
CA PHE A 30 7.08 14.96 2.68
C PHE A 30 8.36 15.37 3.41
N ARG A 31 8.20 15.94 4.62
CA ARG A 31 9.28 15.97 5.62
C ARG A 31 9.61 14.53 6.03
N GLU A 32 10.88 14.27 6.36
CA GLU A 32 11.31 12.97 6.85
C GLU A 32 10.39 12.46 7.98
N ASP A 33 9.88 11.25 7.80
CA ASP A 33 8.98 10.62 8.74
C ASP A 33 9.77 9.99 9.87
N SER A 34 9.80 10.65 11.03
CA SER A 34 10.44 10.13 12.25
C SER A 34 9.75 8.90 12.82
N SER A 35 8.58 8.49 12.30
CA SER A 35 7.87 7.27 12.70
C SER A 35 8.77 6.04 12.62
N ALA A 36 9.44 5.81 11.49
CA ALA A 36 10.25 4.60 11.32
C ALA A 36 11.38 4.52 12.35
N MET A 37 12.07 5.63 12.60
CA MET A 37 13.12 5.70 13.62
C MET A 37 12.59 5.47 15.03
N TYR A 38 11.40 6.01 15.36
CA TYR A 38 10.76 5.76 16.65
C TYR A 38 10.45 4.27 16.83
N TRP A 39 9.88 3.63 15.80
CA TRP A 39 9.60 2.21 15.81
C TRP A 39 10.88 1.37 15.95
N GLU A 40 11.96 1.69 15.24
CA GLU A 40 13.27 1.01 15.39
C GLU A 40 13.75 1.05 16.85
N GLN A 41 13.83 2.24 17.43
CA GLN A 41 14.29 2.42 18.81
C GLN A 41 13.40 1.72 19.83
N PHE A 42 12.08 1.70 19.58
CA PHE A 42 11.13 1.06 20.49
C PHE A 42 11.22 -0.46 20.41
N LEU A 43 11.32 -1.03 19.20
CA LEU A 43 11.48 -2.46 18.99
C LEU A 43 12.79 -2.99 19.56
N GLU A 44 13.88 -2.21 19.50
CA GLU A 44 15.16 -2.56 20.12
C GLU A 44 15.10 -2.59 21.66
N LYS A 45 14.36 -1.67 22.27
CA LYS A 45 14.29 -1.52 23.75
C LYS A 45 13.23 -2.41 24.39
N SER A 46 12.25 -2.87 23.61
CA SER A 46 11.12 -3.62 24.15
C SER A 46 11.44 -5.10 24.27
N SER A 47 11.23 -5.65 25.45
CA SER A 47 11.11 -7.10 25.67
C SER A 47 9.63 -7.42 25.91
N GLY A 48 9.05 -8.27 25.07
CA GLY A 48 7.63 -8.64 25.17
C GLY A 48 7.06 -9.17 23.85
N GLU A 49 5.84 -9.72 23.92
CA GLU A 49 5.12 -10.18 22.74
C GLU A 49 4.79 -8.98 21.82
N THR A 50 5.00 -9.16 20.51
CA THR A 50 4.89 -8.06 19.53
C THR A 50 3.50 -7.41 19.51
N PHE A 51 2.43 -8.20 19.65
CA PHE A 51 1.09 -7.64 19.69
C PHE A 51 0.88 -6.68 20.88
N GLU A 52 1.42 -7.00 22.06
CA GLU A 52 1.35 -6.15 23.25
C GLU A 52 2.00 -4.79 23.03
N ILE A 53 3.09 -4.76 22.26
CA ILE A 53 3.76 -3.53 21.86
C ILE A 53 2.83 -2.69 20.97
N ILE A 54 2.24 -3.31 19.95
CA ILE A 54 1.32 -2.62 19.02
C ILE A 54 0.11 -2.05 19.79
N ARG A 55 -0.43 -2.77 20.77
CA ARG A 55 -1.55 -2.30 21.61
C ARG A 55 -1.23 -1.01 22.38
N LYS A 56 0.02 -0.83 22.82
CA LYS A 56 0.46 0.42 23.48
C LYS A 56 0.50 1.61 22.52
N PHE A 57 0.69 1.36 21.23
CA PHE A 57 0.70 2.41 20.21
C PHE A 57 -0.73 2.74 19.79
N TYR A 58 -1.58 1.72 19.65
CA TYR A 58 -2.94 1.81 19.13
C TYR A 58 -3.95 1.21 20.13
N PRO A 59 -4.46 2.02 21.08
CA PRO A 59 -5.36 1.54 22.12
C PRO A 59 -6.71 1.02 21.62
N GLN A 60 -7.06 1.25 20.35
CA GLN A 60 -8.18 0.58 19.67
C GLN A 60 -8.12 -0.94 19.83
N LEU A 61 -6.90 -1.50 19.90
CA LEU A 61 -6.66 -2.94 20.02
C LEU A 61 -6.96 -3.51 21.42
N TYR A 62 -7.43 -2.70 22.36
CA TYR A 62 -8.00 -3.19 23.62
C TYR A 62 -9.51 -3.46 23.51
N PHE A 63 -10.21 -2.89 22.52
CA PHE A 63 -11.66 -2.99 22.41
C PHE A 63 -12.08 -4.12 21.47
N GLN A 64 -13.18 -4.79 21.79
CA GLN A 64 -13.80 -5.80 20.90
C GLN A 64 -14.43 -5.14 19.67
N ILE A 65 -14.74 -5.94 18.66
CA ILE A 65 -15.53 -5.47 17.52
C ILE A 65 -17.01 -5.45 17.90
N GLU A 66 -17.59 -4.26 18.01
CA GLU A 66 -18.98 -4.07 18.43
C GLU A 66 -19.57 -2.79 17.83
N TYR A 67 -20.85 -2.84 17.46
CA TYR A 67 -21.54 -1.70 16.86
C TYR A 67 -21.63 -0.51 17.82
N GLY A 68 -21.10 0.64 17.41
CA GLY A 68 -21.16 1.89 18.18
C GLY A 68 -20.22 1.94 19.38
N ILE A 69 -19.28 1.00 19.53
CA ILE A 69 -18.32 0.98 20.64
C ILE A 69 -17.47 2.25 20.71
N ASP A 70 -17.24 2.91 19.56
CA ASP A 70 -16.52 4.17 19.44
C ASP A 70 -17.20 5.35 20.14
N LYS A 71 -18.47 5.20 20.51
CA LYS A 71 -19.26 6.17 21.27
C LYS A 71 -19.25 5.91 22.77
N SER A 72 -18.74 4.76 23.21
CA SER A 72 -18.65 4.43 24.64
C SER A 72 -17.69 5.39 25.36
N GLN A 73 -17.96 5.65 26.64
CA GLN A 73 -17.14 6.58 27.41
C GLN A 73 -15.70 6.06 27.60
N ASP A 74 -15.54 4.73 27.71
CA ASP A 74 -14.24 4.07 27.83
C ASP A 74 -13.42 4.19 26.55
N TYR A 75 -14.03 3.95 25.38
CA TYR A 75 -13.37 4.15 24.10
C TYR A 75 -12.93 5.60 23.92
N ILE A 76 -13.82 6.56 24.17
CA ILE A 76 -13.50 7.98 24.07
C ILE A 76 -12.35 8.35 25.02
N ASN A 77 -12.37 7.85 26.25
CA ASN A 77 -11.35 8.15 27.24
C ASN A 77 -9.98 7.58 26.84
N LEU A 78 -9.91 6.31 26.43
CA LEU A 78 -8.64 5.68 26.09
C LEU A 78 -8.12 6.10 24.71
N VAL A 79 -8.94 5.92 23.67
CA VAL A 79 -8.51 6.06 22.27
C VAL A 79 -8.45 7.52 21.83
N LEU A 80 -9.36 8.37 22.29
CA LEU A 80 -9.44 9.77 21.84
C LEU A 80 -8.78 10.75 22.81
N LYS A 81 -8.79 10.45 24.12
CA LYS A 81 -8.26 11.35 25.16
C LYS A 81 -6.98 10.84 25.84
N GLY A 82 -6.55 9.60 25.59
CA GLY A 82 -5.33 9.04 26.18
C GLY A 82 -5.37 8.89 27.68
N LYS A 83 -6.57 8.77 28.27
CA LYS A 83 -6.74 8.52 29.69
C LYS A 83 -6.54 7.02 29.95
N PRO A 84 -5.82 6.64 31.02
CA PRO A 84 -5.69 5.24 31.38
C PRO A 84 -7.06 4.66 31.74
N LEU A 85 -7.30 3.40 31.37
CA LEU A 85 -8.43 2.63 31.87
C LEU A 85 -8.11 2.13 33.28
N THR A 86 -9.08 2.19 34.18
CA THR A 86 -8.96 1.65 35.55
C THR A 86 -9.13 0.13 35.59
N ASP A 87 -9.80 -0.48 34.61
CA ASP A 87 -10.01 -1.93 34.50
C ASP A 87 -9.75 -2.44 33.07
N LEU A 88 -8.50 -2.82 32.76
CA LEU A 88 -8.07 -3.42 31.49
C LEU A 88 -8.45 -4.91 31.38
N LYS A 89 -9.72 -5.26 31.60
CA LYS A 89 -10.22 -6.64 31.40
C LYS A 89 -10.80 -6.89 30.00
N ILE A 90 -10.94 -5.85 29.19
CA ILE A 90 -11.38 -5.97 27.80
C ILE A 90 -10.12 -6.08 26.94
N THR A 91 -9.93 -7.23 26.32
CA THR A 91 -8.83 -7.48 25.38
C THR A 91 -9.44 -7.97 24.09
N LEU A 92 -9.11 -7.34 22.96
CA LEU A 92 -9.50 -7.82 21.64
C LEU A 92 -9.13 -9.30 21.49
N ASN A 93 -10.10 -10.13 21.12
CA ASN A 93 -9.87 -11.56 20.94
C ASN A 93 -9.32 -11.79 19.55
N LEU A 94 -8.11 -12.35 19.49
CA LEU A 94 -7.44 -12.77 18.27
C LEU A 94 -7.15 -14.27 18.35
N ASN A 95 -7.20 -14.95 17.21
CA ASN A 95 -6.94 -16.38 17.06
C ASN A 95 -5.45 -16.70 17.27
N ALA A 96 -4.57 -15.92 16.64
CA ALA A 96 -3.12 -16.15 16.61
C ALA A 96 -2.31 -14.86 16.88
N PRO A 97 -2.55 -14.13 18.00
CA PRO A 97 -1.88 -12.87 18.30
C PRO A 97 -0.35 -13.00 18.41
N LYS A 98 0.15 -14.20 18.74
CA LYS A 98 1.59 -14.49 18.86
C LYS A 98 2.31 -14.60 17.52
N GLU A 99 1.57 -14.82 16.43
CA GLU A 99 2.13 -14.88 15.08
C GLU A 99 2.22 -13.49 14.42
N ILE A 100 1.59 -12.48 15.03
CA ILE A 100 1.69 -11.09 14.57
C ILE A 100 3.12 -10.61 14.77
N SER A 101 3.73 -10.11 13.70
CA SER A 101 5.10 -9.61 13.71
C SER A 101 5.18 -8.21 13.14
N VAL A 102 6.24 -7.49 13.52
CA VAL A 102 6.54 -6.17 12.99
C VAL A 102 7.97 -6.16 12.48
N LYS A 103 8.17 -5.52 11.33
CA LYS A 103 9.50 -5.21 10.80
C LYS A 103 9.54 -3.79 10.26
N ILE A 104 10.73 -3.22 10.23
CA ILE A 104 10.99 -1.95 9.54
C ILE A 104 11.52 -2.29 8.15
N TYR A 105 10.79 -1.89 7.14
CA TYR A 105 11.13 -2.17 5.75
C TYR A 105 11.74 -0.95 5.09
N ASN A 106 12.92 -1.11 4.47
CA ASN A 106 13.57 -0.05 3.71
C ASN A 106 13.25 -0.23 2.22
N SER A 107 12.43 0.66 1.68
CA SER A 107 12.02 0.65 0.26
C SER A 107 12.45 1.92 -0.47
N VAL A 108 12.10 2.03 -1.75
CA VAL A 108 12.31 3.26 -2.54
C VAL A 108 11.56 4.48 -2.00
N TYR A 109 10.54 4.28 -1.17
CA TYR A 109 9.87 5.36 -0.46
C TYR A 109 10.71 5.89 0.73
N GLY A 110 11.46 4.99 1.36
CA GLY A 110 12.17 5.16 2.63
C GLY A 110 11.85 4.01 3.60
N LYS A 111 12.22 4.17 4.87
CA LYS A 111 11.86 3.22 5.92
C LYS A 111 10.38 3.33 6.28
N ILE A 112 9.71 2.20 6.46
CA ILE A 112 8.32 2.14 6.92
C ILE A 112 8.06 0.94 7.86
N PRO A 113 7.30 1.12 8.95
CA PRO A 113 6.85 -0.01 9.76
C PRO A 113 5.82 -0.87 9.01
N VAL A 114 6.04 -2.18 9.05
CA VAL A 114 5.19 -3.20 8.44
C VAL A 114 4.74 -4.18 9.51
N ILE A 115 3.42 -4.27 9.71
CA ILE A 115 2.79 -5.25 10.58
C ILE A 115 2.31 -6.40 9.72
N ILE A 116 2.70 -7.63 10.06
CA ILE A 116 2.30 -8.84 9.35
C ILE A 116 1.36 -9.62 10.26
N ILE A 117 0.17 -9.94 9.75
CA ILE A 117 -0.88 -10.67 10.47
C ILE A 117 -1.20 -11.94 9.67
N PRO A 118 -0.70 -13.12 10.10
CA PRO A 118 -0.86 -14.34 9.33
C PRO A 118 -2.29 -14.90 9.31
N ASP A 119 -3.01 -14.84 10.44
CA ASP A 119 -4.39 -15.29 10.50
C ASP A 119 -5.32 -14.31 9.78
N GLU A 120 -6.18 -14.84 8.90
CA GLU A 120 -7.03 -14.02 8.04
C GLU A 120 -8.12 -13.29 8.82
N GLU A 121 -8.68 -13.93 9.84
CA GLU A 121 -9.71 -13.32 10.69
C GLU A 121 -9.09 -12.27 11.60
N ASP A 122 -7.91 -12.55 12.19
CA ASP A 122 -7.16 -11.54 12.93
C ASP A 122 -6.82 -10.32 12.08
N PHE A 123 -6.44 -10.53 10.80
CA PHE A 123 -6.22 -9.44 9.87
C PHE A 123 -7.49 -8.59 9.73
N ARG A 124 -8.65 -9.20 9.48
CA ARG A 124 -9.94 -8.47 9.39
C ARG A 124 -10.26 -7.72 10.68
N THR A 125 -10.10 -8.37 11.83
CA THR A 125 -10.37 -7.79 13.15
C THR A 125 -9.47 -6.60 13.45
N VAL A 126 -8.17 -6.67 13.13
CA VAL A 126 -7.26 -5.54 13.29
C VAL A 126 -7.60 -4.41 12.32
N ILE A 127 -7.98 -4.71 11.08
CA ILE A 127 -8.42 -3.70 10.11
C ILE A 127 -9.69 -2.97 10.60
N GLN A 128 -10.69 -3.70 11.09
CA GLN A 128 -11.89 -3.12 11.70
C GLN A 128 -11.56 -2.23 12.90
N SER A 129 -10.63 -2.68 13.75
CA SER A 129 -10.18 -1.91 14.91
C SER A 129 -9.55 -0.58 14.50
N LEU A 130 -8.61 -0.61 13.56
CA LEU A 130 -7.79 0.56 13.23
C LEU A 130 -8.44 1.52 12.23
N LEU A 131 -9.21 1.02 11.25
CA LEU A 131 -9.84 1.84 10.20
C LEU A 131 -11.30 2.16 10.48
N HIS A 132 -12.00 1.26 11.16
CA HIS A 132 -13.44 1.36 11.39
C HIS A 132 -13.78 1.59 12.86
N LYS A 133 -12.79 1.99 13.68
CA LYS A 133 -12.97 2.32 15.10
C LYS A 133 -13.68 1.19 15.85
N ASN A 134 -13.28 -0.04 15.58
CA ASN A 134 -13.85 -1.26 16.16
C ASN A 134 -15.33 -1.52 15.84
N ASN A 135 -15.92 -0.82 14.85
CA ASN A 135 -17.25 -1.14 14.36
C ASN A 135 -17.19 -2.36 13.41
N PRO A 136 -18.25 -3.19 13.35
CA PRO A 136 -18.32 -4.40 12.52
C PRO A 136 -18.58 -4.05 11.04
N VAL A 137 -17.71 -3.23 10.44
CA VAL A 137 -17.76 -2.90 9.02
C VAL A 137 -17.18 -4.07 8.23
N PRO A 138 -17.88 -4.62 7.22
CA PRO A 138 -17.34 -5.69 6.40
C PRO A 138 -16.02 -5.28 5.71
N VAL A 139 -14.99 -6.10 5.91
CA VAL A 139 -13.70 -5.96 5.19
C VAL A 139 -13.74 -6.89 3.98
N SER A 140 -13.44 -6.36 2.80
CA SER A 140 -13.45 -7.15 1.56
C SER A 140 -12.59 -8.41 1.67
N LEU A 141 -13.12 -9.57 1.25
CA LEU A 141 -12.36 -10.82 1.16
C LEU A 141 -11.14 -10.69 0.24
N ALA A 142 -11.17 -9.75 -0.72
CA ALA A 142 -10.06 -9.50 -1.64
C ALA A 142 -8.92 -8.68 -0.99
N MET A 143 -9.18 -7.92 0.08
CA MET A 143 -8.17 -7.05 0.71
C MET A 143 -7.03 -7.85 1.34
N GLY A 144 -5.82 -7.70 0.82
CA GLY A 144 -4.64 -8.41 1.32
C GLY A 144 -3.65 -7.52 2.08
N ALA A 145 -3.71 -6.22 1.87
CA ALA A 145 -2.91 -5.21 2.54
C ALA A 145 -3.77 -3.98 2.81
N VAL A 146 -3.30 -3.15 3.74
CA VAL A 146 -3.70 -1.76 3.81
C VAL A 146 -2.53 -0.86 4.17
N LEU A 147 -2.51 0.30 3.54
CA LEU A 147 -1.68 1.42 3.95
C LEU A 147 -2.49 2.37 4.82
N ILE A 148 -2.16 2.44 6.11
CA ILE A 148 -2.79 3.40 7.04
C ILE A 148 -1.96 4.68 7.06
N LYS A 149 -2.56 5.78 6.61
CA LYS A 149 -1.95 7.11 6.59
C LYS A 149 -2.50 7.95 7.74
N GLY A 150 -1.72 8.10 8.81
CA GLY A 150 -2.02 9.07 9.86
C GLY A 150 -2.87 8.51 11.00
N ILE A 151 -2.43 7.41 11.62
CA ILE A 151 -3.01 6.90 12.86
C ILE A 151 -2.26 7.47 14.08
N ASN A 152 -2.98 7.88 15.11
CA ASN A 152 -2.34 8.38 16.33
C ASN A 152 -1.56 7.26 17.03
N ASN A 153 -0.27 7.47 17.25
CA ASN A 153 0.57 6.64 18.09
C ASN A 153 0.60 7.23 19.51
N TRP A 154 -0.12 6.60 20.43
CA TRP A 154 -0.25 7.10 21.79
C TRP A 154 1.05 7.03 22.58
N SER A 155 1.94 6.07 22.30
CA SER A 155 3.26 6.02 22.95
C SER A 155 4.11 7.23 22.58
N ARG A 156 4.09 7.67 21.31
CA ARG A 156 4.75 8.91 20.88
C ARG A 156 4.17 10.14 21.57
N ILE A 157 2.84 10.22 21.68
CA ILE A 157 2.17 11.32 22.40
C ILE A 157 2.60 11.35 23.87
N HIS A 158 2.66 10.19 24.53
CA HIS A 158 3.10 10.08 25.92
C HIS A 158 4.57 10.48 26.10
N ASP A 159 5.47 10.07 25.20
CA ASP A 159 6.88 10.46 25.25
C ASP A 159 7.06 11.97 25.04
N LEU A 160 6.34 12.56 24.08
CA LEU A 160 6.32 14.02 23.87
C LEU A 160 5.84 14.76 25.12
N LYS A 161 4.74 14.30 25.73
CA LYS A 161 4.19 14.87 26.95
C LYS A 161 5.18 14.80 28.11
N ASN A 162 5.77 13.62 28.34
CA ASN A 162 6.71 13.40 29.44
C ASN A 162 7.97 14.25 29.28
N ASN A 163 8.53 14.31 28.07
CA ASN A 163 9.71 15.13 27.78
C ASN A 163 9.41 16.63 27.94
N TRP A 164 8.25 17.09 27.48
CA TRP A 164 7.87 18.50 27.61
C TRP A 164 7.63 18.90 29.06
N LEU A 165 6.89 18.10 29.84
CA LEU A 165 6.63 18.37 31.26
C LEU A 165 7.89 18.33 32.11
N LYS A 166 8.87 17.50 31.76
CA LYS A 166 10.18 17.49 32.44
C LYS A 166 10.92 18.82 32.30
N ASN A 167 10.80 19.47 31.14
CA ASN A 167 11.42 20.76 30.86
C ASN A 167 10.52 21.95 31.23
N ASN A 168 9.21 21.73 31.41
CA ASN A 168 8.20 22.73 31.75
C ASN A 168 7.30 22.24 32.90
N PRO A 169 7.81 22.09 34.14
CA PRO A 169 7.08 21.43 35.23
C PRO A 169 5.75 22.10 35.62
N PHE A 170 5.62 23.41 35.38
CA PHE A 170 4.41 24.20 35.66
C PHE A 170 3.63 24.57 34.39
N GLY A 171 4.00 24.02 33.25
CA GLY A 171 3.37 24.32 31.97
C GLY A 171 2.03 23.60 31.78
N ASP A 172 1.15 24.17 30.96
CA ASP A 172 -0.07 23.51 30.51
C ASP A 172 0.17 22.70 29.22
N TRP A 173 0.23 21.38 29.36
CA TRP A 173 0.37 20.45 28.24
C TRP A 173 -0.75 20.60 27.21
N ASN A 174 -1.98 20.95 27.61
CA ASN A 174 -3.09 21.03 26.65
C ASN A 174 -2.89 22.21 25.68
N SER A 175 -2.40 23.34 26.20
CA SER A 175 -2.02 24.49 25.38
C SER A 175 -0.86 24.16 24.44
N GLU A 176 0.21 23.51 24.95
CA GLU A 176 1.33 23.07 24.10
C GLU A 176 0.89 22.12 23.00
N PHE A 177 0.12 21.09 23.36
CA PHE A 177 -0.35 20.10 22.42
C PHE A 177 -1.19 20.74 21.32
N SER A 178 -2.07 21.68 21.67
CA SER A 178 -2.94 22.36 20.72
C SER A 178 -2.19 23.29 19.76
N LEU A 179 -1.20 24.04 20.26
CA LEU A 179 -0.51 25.06 19.48
C LEU A 179 0.65 24.51 18.66
N ASN A 180 1.39 23.52 19.18
CA ASN A 180 2.67 23.10 18.61
C ASN A 180 2.68 21.63 18.13
N ILE A 181 1.92 20.75 18.77
CA ILE A 181 1.91 19.32 18.42
C ILE A 181 0.84 18.99 17.37
N ILE A 182 -0.41 19.45 17.56
CA ILE A 182 -1.51 19.20 16.62
C ILE A 182 -1.16 19.64 15.19
N PRO A 183 -0.60 20.83 14.94
CA PRO A 183 -0.25 21.23 13.57
C PRO A 183 0.84 20.37 12.92
N ASN A 184 1.66 19.69 13.73
CA ASN A 184 2.78 18.89 13.26
C ASN A 184 2.49 17.39 13.41
N HIS A 185 1.59 16.88 12.56
CA HIS A 185 1.11 15.50 12.58
C HIS A 185 2.23 14.44 12.59
N THR A 186 3.38 14.70 11.94
CA THR A 186 4.47 13.72 11.84
C THR A 186 5.15 13.43 13.17
N LEU A 187 4.89 14.23 14.22
CA LEU A 187 5.40 14.01 15.58
C LEU A 187 4.73 12.83 16.29
N TYR A 188 3.46 12.53 15.95
CA TYR A 188 2.67 11.57 16.71
C TYR A 188 1.75 10.67 15.87
N LYS A 189 1.56 10.98 14.59
CA LYS A 189 0.83 10.11 13.68
C LYS A 189 1.79 9.21 12.93
N ASP A 190 1.46 7.93 12.89
CA ASP A 190 2.21 6.95 12.13
C ASP A 190 1.61 6.75 10.75
N ARG A 191 2.50 6.34 9.86
CA ARG A 191 2.19 5.70 8.59
C ARG A 191 2.72 4.27 8.67
N ILE A 192 1.84 3.30 8.47
CA ILE A 192 2.17 1.88 8.58
C ILE A 192 1.54 1.08 7.44
N ILE A 193 2.17 -0.03 7.08
CA ILE A 193 1.59 -1.04 6.21
C ILE A 193 1.15 -2.21 7.08
N ILE A 194 -0.05 -2.73 6.85
CA ILE A 194 -0.52 -3.99 7.45
C ILE A 194 -0.71 -5.00 6.33
N LEU A 195 -0.09 -6.18 6.48
CA LEU A 195 -0.11 -7.25 5.48
C LEU A 195 -0.75 -8.50 6.03
N SER A 196 -1.66 -9.08 5.26
CA SER A 196 -2.01 -10.50 5.39
C SER A 196 -0.98 -11.39 4.68
N THR A 197 -0.94 -12.66 5.05
CA THR A 197 -0.09 -13.69 4.40
C THR A 197 -0.82 -14.45 3.30
N LYS A 198 -2.09 -14.14 3.04
CA LYS A 198 -2.90 -14.85 2.04
C LYS A 198 -2.31 -14.77 0.63
N PRO A 199 -2.64 -15.74 -0.25
CA PRO A 199 -2.16 -15.75 -1.63
C PRO A 199 -2.43 -14.44 -2.39
N TYR A 200 -1.44 -13.96 -3.13
CA TYR A 200 -1.56 -12.71 -3.88
C TYR A 200 -2.58 -12.83 -5.00
N SER A 201 -3.40 -11.79 -5.19
CA SER A 201 -4.54 -11.77 -6.13
C SER A 201 -5.54 -12.93 -5.94
N ASN A 202 -5.55 -13.59 -4.77
CA ASN A 202 -6.35 -14.78 -4.49
C ASN A 202 -6.11 -15.94 -5.50
N VAL A 203 -4.90 -16.03 -6.04
CA VAL A 203 -4.49 -17.11 -6.96
C VAL A 203 -3.73 -18.16 -6.16
N SER A 204 -4.08 -19.44 -6.33
CA SER A 204 -3.39 -20.55 -5.66
C SER A 204 -2.03 -20.83 -6.28
N ALA A 205 -1.14 -21.45 -5.50
CA ALA A 205 0.21 -21.82 -5.95
C ALA A 205 0.17 -22.79 -7.15
N ASP A 206 -0.79 -23.72 -7.15
CA ASP A 206 -0.99 -24.70 -8.23
C ASP A 206 -1.20 -24.04 -9.60
N LYS A 207 -1.99 -22.95 -9.64
CA LYS A 207 -2.25 -22.20 -10.89
C LYS A 207 -0.99 -21.53 -11.45
N LEU A 208 0.01 -21.31 -10.61
CA LEU A 208 1.27 -20.68 -10.97
C LEU A 208 2.40 -21.70 -11.17
N GLY A 209 2.14 -22.99 -10.92
CA GLY A 209 3.13 -24.06 -11.04
C GLY A 209 4.28 -23.96 -10.03
N ILE A 210 4.04 -23.39 -8.85
CA ILE A 210 5.03 -23.21 -7.78
C ILE A 210 4.54 -23.84 -6.47
N SER A 211 5.43 -24.05 -5.50
CA SER A 211 5.04 -24.60 -4.20
C SER A 211 4.23 -23.59 -3.38
N GLU A 212 3.31 -24.07 -2.53
CA GLU A 212 2.56 -23.21 -1.60
C GLU A 212 3.49 -22.41 -0.68
N LYS A 213 4.56 -23.03 -0.19
CA LYS A 213 5.53 -22.39 0.68
C LYS A 213 6.19 -21.19 -0.01
N ASP A 214 6.67 -21.38 -1.23
CA ASP A 214 7.30 -20.31 -2.01
C ASP A 214 6.27 -19.25 -2.38
N TRP A 215 5.05 -19.66 -2.73
CA TRP A 215 4.00 -18.72 -3.09
C TRP A 215 3.55 -17.85 -1.92
N ASN A 216 3.51 -18.38 -0.70
CA ASN A 216 3.20 -17.59 0.50
C ASN A 216 4.29 -16.52 0.74
N LEU A 217 5.57 -16.90 0.60
CA LEU A 217 6.69 -15.96 0.71
C LEU A 217 6.65 -14.91 -0.39
N PHE A 218 6.41 -15.33 -1.63
CA PHE A 218 6.31 -14.43 -2.77
C PHE A 218 5.11 -13.50 -2.64
N SER A 219 3.96 -14.01 -2.22
CA SER A 219 2.73 -13.23 -2.04
C SER A 219 2.93 -12.09 -1.06
N LEU A 220 3.58 -12.36 0.07
CA LEU A 220 3.89 -11.34 1.07
C LEU A 220 4.87 -10.29 0.53
N SER A 221 5.91 -10.74 -0.17
CA SER A 221 6.95 -9.86 -0.75
C SER A 221 6.39 -8.98 -1.86
N ILE A 222 5.64 -9.55 -2.82
CA ILE A 222 4.98 -8.83 -3.92
C ILE A 222 4.08 -7.74 -3.33
N ARG A 223 3.25 -8.11 -2.34
CA ARG A 223 2.33 -7.17 -1.70
C ARG A 223 3.04 -6.03 -0.98
N LEU A 224 4.13 -6.32 -0.27
CA LEU A 224 4.91 -5.29 0.41
C LEU A 224 5.51 -4.28 -0.58
N GLU A 225 6.13 -4.77 -1.66
CA GLU A 225 6.73 -3.92 -2.70
C GLU A 225 5.67 -3.16 -3.52
N HIS A 226 4.50 -3.77 -3.74
CA HIS A 226 3.34 -3.14 -4.35
C HIS A 226 2.88 -1.92 -3.52
N GLU A 227 2.63 -2.08 -2.22
CA GLU A 227 2.26 -0.97 -1.33
C GLU A 227 3.36 0.10 -1.24
N CYS A 228 4.63 -0.31 -1.22
CA CYS A 228 5.77 0.62 -1.25
C CYS A 228 5.84 1.44 -2.54
N THR A 229 5.39 0.86 -3.66
CA THR A 229 5.30 1.57 -4.94
C THR A 229 4.23 2.66 -4.88
N HIS A 230 3.04 2.36 -4.35
CA HIS A 230 2.00 3.37 -4.13
C HIS A 230 2.44 4.50 -3.19
N LEU A 231 3.22 4.17 -2.16
CA LEU A 231 3.80 5.17 -1.28
C LEU A 231 4.77 6.10 -2.01
N TYR A 232 5.61 5.52 -2.87
CA TYR A 232 6.53 6.28 -3.67
C TYR A 232 5.79 7.17 -4.70
N THR A 233 4.77 6.66 -5.39
CA THR A 233 4.00 7.46 -6.35
C THR A 233 3.22 8.58 -5.65
N LEU A 234 2.65 8.32 -4.48
CA LEU A 234 2.05 9.35 -3.64
C LEU A 234 3.08 10.42 -3.23
N LYS A 235 4.30 10.01 -2.86
CA LYS A 235 5.38 10.94 -2.50
C LYS A 235 5.80 11.82 -3.66
N LYS A 236 5.96 11.23 -4.84
CA LYS A 236 6.53 11.89 -6.02
C LYS A 236 5.49 12.73 -6.78
N TYR A 237 4.28 12.21 -6.96
CA TYR A 237 3.24 12.78 -7.81
C TYR A 237 2.02 13.29 -7.03
N GLY A 238 2.00 13.12 -5.70
CA GLY A 238 0.84 13.48 -4.87
C GLY A 238 -0.38 12.58 -5.09
N CYS A 239 -0.22 11.47 -5.81
CA CYS A 239 -1.30 10.59 -6.25
C CYS A 239 -0.91 9.12 -6.10
N ALA A 240 -1.82 8.34 -5.51
CA ALA A 240 -1.91 6.89 -5.69
C ALA A 240 -3.35 6.69 -6.22
N SER A 241 -3.49 6.59 -7.55
CA SER A 241 -4.79 6.67 -8.20
C SER A 241 -5.62 5.41 -7.99
N ASN A 242 -5.00 4.30 -7.55
CA ASN A 242 -5.65 3.00 -7.35
C ASN A 242 -6.50 2.59 -8.58
N ASN A 243 -6.08 3.02 -9.77
CA ASN A 243 -6.66 2.62 -11.05
C ASN A 243 -5.74 1.60 -11.71
N LEU A 244 -6.20 0.96 -12.79
CA LEU A 244 -5.39 -0.10 -13.42
C LEU A 244 -3.99 0.36 -13.85
N HIS A 245 -3.79 1.62 -14.23
CA HIS A 245 -2.45 2.11 -14.57
C HIS A 245 -1.50 2.08 -13.36
N ASP A 246 -1.91 2.59 -12.21
CA ASP A 246 -1.13 2.55 -10.96
C ASP A 246 -0.88 1.12 -10.49
N GLU A 247 -1.91 0.28 -10.55
CA GLU A 247 -1.86 -1.13 -10.15
C GLU A 247 -0.91 -1.95 -11.02
N LEU A 248 -0.90 -1.74 -12.34
CA LEU A 248 0.04 -2.39 -13.26
C LEU A 248 1.50 -2.06 -12.88
N ILE A 249 1.78 -0.82 -12.49
CA ILE A 249 3.12 -0.36 -12.09
C ILE A 249 3.52 -1.00 -10.76
N ALA A 250 2.64 -0.97 -9.77
CA ALA A 250 2.89 -1.55 -8.47
C ALA A 250 3.05 -3.08 -8.54
N ASP A 251 2.25 -3.77 -9.37
CA ASP A 251 2.38 -5.20 -9.63
C ASP A 251 3.68 -5.55 -10.36
N TYR A 252 4.06 -4.75 -11.37
CA TYR A 252 5.35 -4.91 -12.05
C TYR A 252 6.52 -4.86 -11.07
N ILE A 253 6.59 -3.82 -10.24
CA ILE A 253 7.65 -3.69 -9.25
C ILE A 253 7.58 -4.82 -8.22
N GLY A 254 6.39 -5.15 -7.72
CA GLY A 254 6.20 -6.22 -6.74
C GLY A 254 6.68 -7.58 -7.24
N ILE A 255 6.30 -7.95 -8.47
CA ILE A 255 6.71 -9.20 -9.11
C ILE A 255 8.22 -9.19 -9.37
N THR A 256 8.74 -8.15 -10.03
CA THR A 256 10.16 -8.09 -10.41
C THR A 256 11.09 -8.07 -9.19
N LYS A 257 10.72 -7.37 -8.10
CA LYS A 257 11.52 -7.35 -6.87
C LYS A 257 11.54 -8.69 -6.15
N THR A 258 10.45 -9.44 -6.23
CA THR A 258 10.29 -10.71 -5.51
C THR A 258 10.87 -11.88 -6.29
N TYR A 259 10.53 -11.97 -7.57
CA TYR A 259 10.90 -13.09 -8.44
C TYR A 259 12.21 -12.84 -9.20
N GLY A 260 12.64 -11.57 -9.28
CA GLY A 260 13.87 -11.15 -9.97
C GLY A 260 13.66 -10.69 -11.41
N SER A 261 12.52 -11.01 -12.01
CA SER A 261 12.08 -10.55 -13.34
C SER A 261 10.55 -10.47 -13.38
N TYR A 262 10.02 -9.69 -14.31
CA TYR A 262 8.58 -9.62 -14.49
C TYR A 262 8.03 -10.90 -15.10
N ASN A 263 7.06 -11.52 -14.42
CA ASN A 263 6.37 -12.71 -14.92
C ASN A 263 5.02 -12.32 -15.50
N LYS A 264 4.96 -12.14 -16.83
CA LYS A 264 3.71 -11.78 -17.52
C LYS A 264 2.62 -12.84 -17.40
N VAL A 265 2.98 -14.12 -17.28
CA VAL A 265 2.01 -15.21 -17.15
C VAL A 265 1.27 -15.09 -15.81
N TRP A 266 2.01 -14.81 -14.74
CA TRP A 266 1.41 -14.50 -13.44
C TRP A 266 0.50 -13.28 -13.51
N MET A 267 0.95 -12.21 -14.17
CA MET A 267 0.13 -11.01 -14.28
C MET A 267 -1.18 -11.24 -15.03
N LEU A 268 -1.14 -11.96 -16.17
CA LEU A 268 -2.34 -12.34 -16.90
C LEU A 268 -3.28 -13.18 -16.03
N GLN A 269 -2.73 -14.13 -15.26
CA GLN A 269 -3.49 -14.94 -14.30
C GLN A 269 -4.12 -14.09 -13.18
N PHE A 270 -3.43 -13.07 -12.66
CA PHE A 270 -3.99 -12.17 -11.65
C PHE A 270 -5.14 -11.33 -12.20
N MET A 271 -4.97 -10.83 -13.42
CA MET A 271 -5.96 -9.98 -14.08
C MET A 271 -7.13 -10.76 -14.68
N GLY A 272 -7.07 -12.09 -14.78
CA GLY A 272 -8.14 -12.91 -15.37
C GLY A 272 -8.07 -12.99 -16.89
N LEU A 273 -6.86 -12.80 -17.44
CA LEU A 273 -6.57 -12.73 -18.87
C LEU A 273 -5.70 -13.90 -19.34
N GLU A 274 -5.55 -14.95 -18.54
CA GLU A 274 -4.76 -16.14 -18.87
C GLU A 274 -5.23 -16.88 -20.13
N GLU A 275 -6.53 -16.78 -20.46
CA GLU A 275 -7.15 -17.37 -21.65
C GLU A 275 -7.63 -16.31 -22.66
N TYR A 276 -6.98 -15.14 -22.68
CA TYR A 276 -7.34 -14.03 -23.57
C TYR A 276 -7.58 -14.51 -25.02
N PRO A 277 -8.69 -14.11 -25.69
CA PRO A 277 -9.59 -13.02 -25.33
C PRO A 277 -10.70 -13.36 -24.33
N LYS A 278 -10.75 -14.60 -23.81
CA LYS A 278 -11.71 -14.94 -22.77
C LYS A 278 -11.27 -14.34 -21.44
N TYR A 279 -12.22 -13.71 -20.74
CA TYR A 279 -12.02 -13.12 -19.43
C TYR A 279 -12.56 -14.05 -18.33
N ARG A 280 -11.79 -14.26 -17.25
CA ARG A 280 -12.27 -14.98 -16.07
C ARG A 280 -12.93 -14.03 -15.07
N THR A 281 -14.24 -14.18 -14.91
CA THR A 281 -15.05 -13.45 -13.92
C THR A 281 -14.51 -13.60 -12.49
N GLY A 282 -14.57 -12.51 -11.73
CA GLY A 282 -14.10 -12.44 -10.33
C GLY A 282 -12.58 -12.34 -10.20
N ALA A 283 -11.84 -12.12 -11.29
CA ALA A 283 -10.42 -11.82 -11.22
C ALA A 283 -10.14 -10.38 -10.77
N ARG A 284 -8.88 -10.09 -10.43
CA ARG A 284 -8.49 -8.83 -9.76
C ARG A 284 -8.84 -7.57 -10.56
N LEU A 285 -8.87 -7.65 -11.90
CA LEU A 285 -9.20 -6.53 -12.78
C LEU A 285 -10.57 -5.90 -12.44
N GLU A 286 -11.55 -6.70 -12.02
CA GLU A 286 -12.88 -6.21 -11.63
C GLU A 286 -12.85 -5.25 -10.43
N ASN A 287 -11.83 -5.33 -9.56
CA ASN A 287 -11.70 -4.45 -8.41
C ASN A 287 -11.45 -2.99 -8.79
N TYR A 288 -10.96 -2.76 -10.02
CA TYR A 288 -10.55 -1.45 -10.52
C TYR A 288 -11.45 -0.95 -11.65
N PHE A 289 -12.46 -1.74 -12.02
CA PHE A 289 -13.39 -1.40 -13.08
C PHE A 289 -14.81 -1.21 -12.53
N PRO A 290 -15.32 0.03 -12.44
CA PRO A 290 -16.64 0.28 -11.90
C PRO A 290 -17.70 -0.15 -12.92
N LYS A 291 -18.17 -1.39 -12.83
CA LYS A 291 -19.13 -1.99 -13.79
C LYS A 291 -20.40 -1.18 -14.00
N SER A 292 -20.79 -0.32 -13.04
CA SER A 292 -21.95 0.57 -13.16
C SER A 292 -21.76 1.72 -14.16
N GLU A 293 -20.53 2.05 -14.53
CA GLU A 293 -20.18 3.24 -15.34
C GLU A 293 -19.78 2.91 -16.78
N PHE A 294 -19.64 1.63 -17.12
CA PHE A 294 -19.07 1.17 -18.37
C PHE A 294 -19.88 0.05 -19.02
N SER A 295 -19.93 0.05 -20.36
CA SER A 295 -20.60 -0.99 -21.13
C SER A 295 -19.75 -2.25 -21.27
N GLU A 296 -20.36 -3.37 -21.68
CA GLU A 296 -19.61 -4.58 -22.05
C GLU A 296 -18.59 -4.33 -23.16
N LYS A 297 -18.88 -3.39 -24.08
CA LYS A 297 -17.96 -2.98 -25.13
C LYS A 297 -16.74 -2.28 -24.52
N ASP A 298 -16.95 -1.34 -23.61
CA ASP A 298 -15.85 -0.64 -22.92
C ASP A 298 -14.98 -1.61 -22.13
N PHE A 299 -15.58 -2.64 -21.52
CA PHE A 299 -14.83 -3.68 -20.83
C PHE A 299 -13.96 -4.51 -21.79
N LYS A 300 -14.49 -4.87 -22.97
CA LYS A 300 -13.71 -5.57 -24.01
C LYS A 300 -12.54 -4.73 -24.52
N GLU A 301 -12.76 -3.43 -24.73
CA GLU A 301 -11.68 -2.51 -25.08
C GLU A 301 -10.66 -2.44 -23.94
N LEU A 302 -11.10 -2.26 -22.70
CA LEU A 302 -10.21 -2.19 -21.54
C LEU A 302 -9.30 -3.42 -21.45
N ILE A 303 -9.84 -4.63 -21.51
CA ILE A 303 -9.01 -5.84 -21.39
C ILE A 303 -8.01 -5.97 -22.54
N PHE A 304 -8.31 -5.45 -23.73
CA PHE A 304 -7.36 -5.38 -24.85
C PHE A 304 -6.18 -4.45 -24.51
N TYR A 305 -6.46 -3.23 -24.03
CA TYR A 305 -5.41 -2.30 -23.60
C TYR A 305 -4.57 -2.89 -22.45
N ILE A 306 -5.20 -3.44 -21.41
CA ILE A 306 -4.49 -4.03 -20.27
C ILE A 306 -3.60 -5.20 -20.70
N LYS A 307 -4.11 -6.10 -21.55
CA LYS A 307 -3.31 -7.22 -22.07
C LYS A 307 -2.07 -6.71 -22.81
N ASN A 308 -2.22 -5.72 -23.68
CA ASN A 308 -1.09 -5.18 -24.44
C ASN A 308 -0.11 -4.41 -23.54
N ALA A 309 -0.60 -3.67 -22.54
CA ALA A 309 0.26 -3.02 -21.55
C ALA A 309 1.10 -4.03 -20.76
N ILE A 310 0.51 -5.17 -20.36
CA ILE A 310 1.24 -6.26 -19.68
C ILE A 310 2.36 -6.82 -20.58
N GLU A 311 2.08 -7.00 -21.87
CA GLU A 311 3.09 -7.47 -22.83
C GLU A 311 4.22 -6.47 -23.04
N ASN A 312 3.89 -5.18 -23.18
CA ASN A 312 4.86 -4.12 -23.34
C ASN A 312 5.72 -3.91 -22.10
N ILE A 313 5.14 -4.00 -20.89
CA ILE A 313 5.89 -3.98 -19.62
C ILE A 313 6.83 -5.19 -19.56
N SER A 314 6.40 -6.36 -20.02
CA SER A 314 7.25 -7.56 -20.08
C SER A 314 8.41 -7.42 -21.06
N ALA A 315 8.17 -6.83 -22.23
CA ALA A 315 9.23 -6.54 -23.20
C ALA A 315 10.20 -5.50 -22.65
N PHE A 316 9.69 -4.45 -22.00
CA PHE A 316 10.48 -3.44 -21.31
C PHE A 316 11.39 -4.07 -20.25
N ASP A 317 10.83 -4.88 -19.33
CA ASP A 317 11.61 -5.58 -18.29
C ASP A 317 12.70 -6.47 -18.89
N THR A 318 12.42 -7.14 -20.01
CA THR A 318 13.41 -7.96 -20.73
C THR A 318 14.59 -7.12 -21.23
N ILE A 319 14.32 -5.92 -21.74
CA ILE A 319 15.36 -4.99 -22.23
C ILE A 319 16.20 -4.45 -21.08
N VAL A 320 15.55 -3.98 -20.01
CA VAL A 320 16.26 -3.33 -18.89
C VAL A 320 16.88 -4.33 -17.90
N GLY A 321 16.43 -5.59 -17.93
CA GLY A 321 16.90 -6.69 -17.11
C GLY A 321 16.48 -6.58 -15.63
N LYS A 322 17.19 -7.28 -14.75
CA LYS A 322 16.92 -7.27 -13.31
C LYS A 322 17.10 -5.88 -12.70
N ILE A 323 16.32 -5.57 -11.66
CA ILE A 323 16.50 -4.34 -10.87
C ILE A 323 17.86 -4.37 -10.16
N LYS A 324 18.71 -3.38 -10.45
CA LYS A 324 20.11 -3.32 -9.98
C LYS A 324 20.29 -2.51 -8.70
N SER A 325 19.46 -1.50 -8.48
CA SER A 325 19.56 -0.57 -7.36
C SER A 325 18.21 0.11 -7.05
N PRO A 326 18.07 0.77 -5.89
CA PRO A 326 16.91 1.63 -5.62
C PRO A 326 16.71 2.74 -6.66
N ALA A 327 17.80 3.31 -7.18
CA ALA A 327 17.74 4.31 -8.24
C ALA A 327 17.19 3.74 -9.57
N ASP A 328 17.61 2.52 -9.95
CA ASP A 328 17.05 1.79 -11.08
C ASP A 328 15.54 1.55 -10.91
N GLN A 329 15.12 1.07 -9.74
CA GLN A 329 13.72 0.86 -9.41
C GLN A 329 12.90 2.16 -9.55
N ILE A 330 13.44 3.29 -9.07
CA ILE A 330 12.83 4.61 -9.22
C ILE A 330 12.69 5.01 -10.70
N CYS A 331 13.74 4.86 -11.51
CA CYS A 331 13.69 5.16 -12.94
C CYS A 331 12.61 4.35 -13.66
N ARG A 332 12.46 3.07 -13.31
CA ARG A 332 11.42 2.19 -13.87
C ARG A 332 10.02 2.67 -13.51
N ILE A 333 9.78 2.97 -12.23
CA ILE A 333 8.48 3.49 -11.76
C ILE A 333 8.15 4.79 -12.50
N GLN A 334 9.08 5.76 -12.51
CA GLN A 334 8.86 7.06 -13.14
C GLN A 334 8.60 6.93 -14.65
N SER A 335 9.33 6.05 -15.35
CA SER A 335 9.14 5.82 -16.79
C SER A 335 7.73 5.34 -17.13
N LEU A 336 7.20 4.43 -16.31
CA LEU A 336 5.85 3.88 -16.49
C LEU A 336 4.76 4.84 -16.01
N CYS A 337 4.98 5.57 -14.90
CA CYS A 337 4.05 6.59 -14.41
C CYS A 337 3.86 7.71 -15.43
N GLU A 338 4.93 8.17 -16.05
CA GLU A 338 4.86 9.30 -16.98
C GLU A 338 4.32 8.88 -18.36
N THR A 339 4.15 7.58 -18.62
CA THR A 339 3.60 7.06 -19.89
C THR A 339 2.15 6.67 -19.66
N ASN A 340 1.20 7.24 -20.39
CA ASN A 340 -0.21 6.96 -20.15
C ASN A 340 -0.58 5.52 -20.56
N LEU A 341 -1.72 5.00 -20.10
CA LEU A 341 -2.07 3.60 -20.32
C LEU A 341 -2.30 3.26 -21.81
N ILE A 342 -2.88 4.17 -22.60
CA ILE A 342 -3.07 3.98 -24.05
C ILE A 342 -1.71 3.83 -24.73
N GLN A 343 -0.77 4.71 -24.41
CA GLN A 343 0.61 4.67 -24.87
C GLN A 343 1.28 3.35 -24.49
N LEU A 344 1.23 2.98 -23.20
CA LEU A 344 1.77 1.72 -22.69
C LEU A 344 1.23 0.49 -23.42
N SER A 345 0.06 0.58 -24.04
CA SER A 345 -0.61 -0.52 -24.74
C SER A 345 -0.37 -0.57 -26.25
N SER A 346 0.34 0.42 -26.82
CA SER A 346 0.53 0.53 -28.27
C SER A 346 1.78 -0.19 -28.77
N GLU A 347 1.77 -0.64 -30.02
CA GLU A 347 2.85 -1.50 -30.59
C GLU A 347 4.22 -0.80 -30.70
N ASN A 348 4.25 0.53 -30.82
CA ASN A 348 5.48 1.30 -31.03
C ASN A 348 6.07 1.91 -29.75
N GLU A 349 5.41 1.76 -28.60
CA GLU A 349 5.77 2.54 -27.39
C GLU A 349 6.92 1.95 -26.58
N LEU A 350 7.33 0.71 -26.87
CA LEU A 350 8.45 0.08 -26.18
C LEU A 350 9.72 0.94 -26.24
N ASN A 351 9.97 1.57 -27.39
CA ASN A 351 11.10 2.48 -27.57
C ASN A 351 10.97 3.72 -26.68
N LEU A 352 9.78 4.33 -26.58
CA LEU A 352 9.59 5.54 -25.80
C LEU A 352 9.80 5.31 -24.30
N ILE A 353 9.24 4.20 -23.77
CA ILE A 353 9.42 3.84 -22.35
C ILE A 353 10.91 3.57 -22.06
N THR A 354 11.59 2.87 -22.98
CA THR A 354 13.01 2.55 -22.86
C THR A 354 13.90 3.79 -22.95
N GLU A 355 13.64 4.70 -23.89
CA GLU A 355 14.35 5.98 -24.03
C GLU A 355 14.18 6.84 -22.78
N ARG A 356 12.96 6.87 -22.21
CA ARG A 356 12.70 7.58 -20.96
C ARG A 356 13.45 7.00 -19.79
N TYR A 357 13.43 5.68 -19.66
CA TYR A 357 14.21 4.97 -18.66
C TYR A 357 15.70 5.30 -18.78
N ASN A 358 16.28 5.20 -19.99
CA ASN A 358 17.70 5.48 -20.23
C ASN A 358 18.05 6.93 -19.87
N ARG A 359 17.17 7.90 -20.21
CA ARG A 359 17.36 9.31 -19.87
C ARG A 359 17.37 9.53 -18.36
N LEU A 360 16.40 8.97 -17.64
CA LEU A 360 16.30 9.08 -16.18
C LEU A 360 17.47 8.38 -15.48
N TYR A 361 17.87 7.22 -15.99
CA TYR A 361 19.00 6.46 -15.44
C TYR A 361 20.32 7.21 -15.61
N ALA A 362 20.60 7.75 -16.81
CA ALA A 362 21.78 8.57 -17.06
C ALA A 362 21.82 9.85 -16.18
N GLN A 363 20.67 10.45 -15.87
CA GLN A 363 20.62 11.60 -14.96
C GLN A 363 20.95 11.22 -13.51
N ASN A 364 20.64 10.01 -13.09
CA ASN A 364 20.95 9.52 -11.73
C ASN A 364 22.38 8.99 -11.58
N GLU A 365 23.07 8.61 -12.66
CA GLU A 365 24.50 8.25 -12.61
C GLU A 365 25.43 9.48 -12.52
N ASN A 366 24.94 10.65 -12.95
CA ASN A 366 25.70 11.90 -12.95
C ASN A 366 25.49 12.78 -11.70
N ASN A 367 24.65 12.33 -10.75
CA ASN A 367 24.41 12.96 -9.44
C ASN A 367 24.87 12.01 -8.33
#